data_AF-A0A3S3GSN1-F1
#
_entry.id   AF-A0A3S3GSN1-F1
#
_cell.length_a   1.000
_cell.length_b   1.000
_cell.length_c   1.000
_cell.angle_alpha   90.00
_cell.angle_beta   90.00
_cell.angle_gamma   90.00
#
_symmetry.space_group_name_H-M   'P 1'
#
loop_
_entity.id
_entity.type
_entity.pdbx_description
1 polymer ?
#
loop_
_entity_poly.entity_id
_entity_poly.type
_entity_poly.pdbx_seq_one_letter_code
_entity_poly.pdbx_strand_id
1 'polypeptide(L)'
;MGRPRAHAPLNVFLNGRLVGVLRREATGAVDFKYADEWLSFRGTFPVSLSLPLREDRYIGEPVLNVFDNLLPDSSDIRKRVAERVGAAGTDAYSMLTSLGHDCVGALQFLPDGADTGTAGEVNGKPVTGAEIADIVNNLAAAPLGMGEDEDFRISIAGAQEKTALLRKDGQWFKPIGTTATTHILKPQIGRLPNGIDLSNSVENEYLCLKLLEGMGVPVASVEIADFGERRTLVVERFDRLWTRDGRLLRQPQEDCCQALSVPPTRKYQSEGGPGMRDIINLLKGSDTPDADILTFMRANIIFWLLGATDGHAKNFSIFLSPGGGYRMTPLYDVLSAQPSLDTDQI
;
A
#
# COMPACT_ATOMS: atom_id res chain seq x y z
N MET A 1 20.35 1.17 -36.69
CA MET A 1 19.79 1.99 -35.60
C MET A 1 18.55 1.29 -35.09
N GLY A 2 18.53 0.86 -33.83
CA GLY A 2 17.34 0.24 -33.24
C GLY A 2 16.20 1.25 -33.18
N ARG A 3 14.99 0.82 -33.50
CA ARG A 3 13.78 1.63 -33.39
C ARG A 3 13.67 2.12 -31.93
N PRO A 4 13.55 3.43 -31.66
CA PRO A 4 13.41 3.92 -30.29
C PRO A 4 12.18 3.26 -29.65
N ARG A 5 12.33 2.82 -28.39
CA ARG A 5 11.23 2.20 -27.64
C ARG A 5 10.11 3.23 -27.47
N ALA A 6 8.86 2.79 -27.65
CA ALA A 6 7.68 3.66 -27.50
C ALA A 6 7.50 4.15 -26.05
N HIS A 7 7.91 3.33 -25.09
CA HIS A 7 7.85 3.61 -23.65
C HIS A 7 9.16 3.20 -22.98
N ALA A 8 9.64 4.01 -22.03
CA ALA A 8 10.87 3.71 -21.28
C ALA A 8 10.62 2.55 -20.30
N PRO A 9 11.50 1.54 -20.18
CA PRO A 9 11.33 0.51 -19.17
C PRO A 9 11.38 1.11 -17.76
N LEU A 10 10.64 0.50 -16.84
CA LEU A 10 10.57 0.89 -15.44
C LEU A 10 11.27 -0.20 -14.61
N ASN A 11 12.41 0.15 -14.03
CA ASN A 11 13.19 -0.75 -13.19
C ASN A 11 12.51 -0.89 -11.82
N VAL A 12 12.32 -2.14 -11.39
CA VAL A 12 11.69 -2.48 -10.12
C VAL A 12 12.79 -2.83 -9.13
N PHE A 13 12.89 -2.06 -8.06
CA PHE A 13 13.90 -2.21 -7.01
C PHE A 13 13.29 -2.64 -5.69
N LEU A 14 14.12 -3.28 -4.87
CA LEU A 14 13.82 -3.61 -3.48
C LEU A 14 15.03 -3.25 -2.63
N ASN A 15 14.89 -2.22 -1.79
CA ASN A 15 15.98 -1.66 -0.98
C ASN A 15 17.28 -1.47 -1.79
N GLY A 16 17.18 -0.84 -2.96
CA GLY A 16 18.30 -0.54 -3.86
C GLY A 16 18.79 -1.70 -4.73
N ARG A 17 18.27 -2.93 -4.59
CA ARG A 17 18.60 -4.05 -5.47
C ARG A 17 17.62 -4.15 -6.63
N LEU A 18 18.12 -4.25 -7.86
CA LEU A 18 17.27 -4.47 -9.03
C LEU A 18 16.62 -5.87 -8.95
N VAL A 19 15.30 -5.90 -8.94
CA VAL A 19 14.49 -7.14 -8.89
C VAL A 19 14.03 -7.54 -10.28
N GLY A 20 13.68 -6.57 -11.11
CA GLY A 20 13.15 -6.83 -12.44
C GLY A 20 12.82 -5.56 -13.19
N VAL A 21 12.14 -5.71 -14.31
CA VAL A 21 11.77 -4.61 -15.20
C VAL A 21 10.31 -4.77 -15.59
N LEU A 22 9.51 -3.73 -15.31
CA LEU A 22 8.15 -3.56 -15.80
C LEU A 22 8.20 -2.78 -17.13
N ARG A 23 7.49 -3.26 -18.14
CA ARG A 23 7.50 -2.68 -19.48
C ARG A 23 6.09 -2.51 -20.01
N ARG A 24 5.93 -1.51 -20.86
CA ARG A 24 4.76 -1.32 -21.71
C ARG A 24 5.21 -1.38 -23.16
N GLU A 25 4.77 -2.39 -23.88
CA GLU A 25 5.05 -2.55 -25.31
C GLU A 25 4.26 -1.51 -26.12
N ALA A 26 4.68 -1.26 -27.37
CA ALA A 26 3.98 -0.33 -28.27
C ALA A 26 2.51 -0.73 -28.55
N THR A 27 2.17 -2.01 -28.37
CA THR A 27 0.80 -2.52 -28.46
C THR A 27 -0.05 -2.19 -27.23
N GLY A 28 0.55 -1.65 -26.18
CA GLY A 28 -0.06 -1.43 -24.87
C GLY A 28 0.03 -2.62 -23.91
N ALA A 29 0.55 -3.77 -24.37
CA ALA A 29 0.74 -4.93 -23.51
C ALA A 29 1.77 -4.61 -22.40
N VAL A 30 1.44 -5.01 -21.16
CA VAL A 30 2.31 -4.84 -20.00
C VAL A 30 2.96 -6.17 -19.66
N ASP A 31 4.28 -6.15 -19.45
CA ASP A 31 5.06 -7.32 -19.06
C ASP A 31 6.04 -7.02 -17.92
N PHE A 32 6.33 -8.04 -17.12
CA PHE A 32 7.32 -7.99 -16.06
C PHE A 32 8.31 -9.14 -16.21
N LYS A 33 9.60 -8.82 -16.16
CA LYS A 33 10.67 -9.82 -16.18
C LYS A 33 11.57 -9.63 -14.96
N TYR A 34 11.83 -10.70 -14.23
CA TYR A 34 12.87 -10.71 -13.20
C TYR A 34 14.25 -10.43 -13.80
N ALA A 35 15.10 -9.74 -13.04
CA ALA A 35 16.50 -9.55 -13.38
C ALA A 35 17.28 -10.83 -13.08
N ASP A 36 18.23 -11.19 -13.95
CA ASP A 36 19.05 -12.40 -13.78
C ASP A 36 19.88 -12.32 -12.47
N GLU A 37 20.28 -11.12 -12.07
CA GLU A 37 20.96 -10.82 -10.80
C GLU A 37 20.08 -11.06 -9.58
N TRP A 38 18.75 -10.90 -9.71
CA TRP A 38 17.80 -11.23 -8.65
C TRP A 38 17.56 -12.73 -8.60
N LEU A 39 17.42 -13.40 -9.75
CA LEU A 39 17.22 -14.85 -9.82
C LEU A 39 18.42 -15.63 -9.26
N SER A 40 19.63 -15.12 -9.46
CA SER A 40 20.87 -15.71 -8.94
C SER A 40 21.21 -15.31 -7.50
N PHE A 41 20.46 -14.38 -6.90
CA PHE A 41 20.71 -13.92 -5.54
C PHE A 41 20.28 -14.98 -4.52
N ARG A 42 21.17 -15.34 -3.58
CA ARG A 42 20.88 -16.36 -2.55
C ARG A 42 19.64 -16.05 -1.71
N GLY A 43 19.38 -14.78 -1.44
CA GLY A 43 18.22 -14.32 -0.67
C GLY A 43 17.02 -13.95 -1.53
N THR A 44 16.92 -14.47 -2.76
CA THR A 44 15.83 -14.18 -3.68
C THR A 44 14.48 -14.72 -3.20
N PHE A 45 13.41 -14.09 -3.66
CA PHE A 45 12.01 -14.44 -3.44
C PHE A 45 11.16 -13.71 -4.50
N PRO A 46 9.95 -14.18 -4.80
CA PRO A 46 9.13 -13.52 -5.81
C PRO A 46 8.63 -12.16 -5.33
N VAL A 47 8.38 -11.21 -6.25
CA VAL A 47 7.76 -9.90 -5.92
C VAL A 47 6.32 -10.03 -5.44
N SER A 48 5.68 -11.15 -5.77
CA SER A 48 4.33 -11.55 -5.38
C SER A 48 4.23 -13.06 -5.48
N LEU A 49 3.49 -13.71 -4.59
CA LEU A 49 3.20 -15.14 -4.68
C LEU A 49 2.51 -15.54 -6.00
N SER A 50 1.79 -14.61 -6.63
CA SER A 50 1.17 -14.83 -7.95
C SER A 50 2.11 -14.65 -9.14
N LEU A 51 3.34 -14.16 -8.91
CA LEU A 51 4.40 -14.02 -9.90
C LEU A 51 5.64 -14.84 -9.47
N PRO A 52 5.56 -16.19 -9.42
CA PRO A 52 6.68 -17.01 -8.96
C PRO A 52 7.98 -16.78 -9.76
N LEU A 53 9.12 -17.06 -9.14
CA LEU A 53 10.42 -16.85 -9.78
C LEU A 53 10.56 -17.68 -11.05
N ARG A 54 10.88 -17.02 -12.17
CA ARG A 54 11.20 -17.66 -13.45
C ARG A 54 12.00 -16.72 -14.34
N GLU A 55 12.70 -17.27 -15.32
CA GLU A 55 13.48 -16.52 -16.31
C GLU A 55 12.59 -15.80 -17.34
N ASP A 56 11.48 -16.43 -17.73
CA ASP A 56 10.55 -15.88 -18.71
C ASP A 56 9.70 -14.73 -18.16
N ARG A 57 9.41 -13.75 -19.02
CA ARG A 57 8.54 -12.62 -18.65
C ARG A 57 7.10 -13.07 -18.37
N TYR A 58 6.45 -12.43 -17.40
CA TYR A 58 5.00 -12.43 -17.22
C TYR A 58 4.37 -11.39 -18.14
N ILE A 59 3.20 -11.67 -18.71
CA ILE A 59 2.53 -10.79 -19.67
C ILE A 59 1.05 -10.71 -19.32
N GLY A 60 0.48 -9.49 -19.35
CA GLY A 60 -0.96 -9.27 -19.24
C GLY A 60 -1.49 -9.39 -17.81
N GLU A 61 -2.60 -10.11 -17.65
CA GLU A 61 -3.43 -10.09 -16.44
C GLU A 61 -2.66 -10.36 -15.13
N PRO A 62 -1.78 -11.37 -15.01
CA PRO A 62 -1.04 -11.60 -13.76
C PRO A 62 -0.18 -10.40 -13.33
N VAL A 63 0.41 -9.69 -14.30
CA VAL A 63 1.25 -8.51 -14.05
C VAL A 63 0.38 -7.35 -13.56
N LEU A 64 -0.76 -7.13 -14.23
CA LEU A 64 -1.70 -6.08 -13.87
C LEU A 64 -2.31 -6.34 -12.49
N ASN A 65 -2.68 -7.58 -12.17
CA ASN A 65 -3.30 -7.91 -10.88
C ASN A 65 -2.34 -7.68 -9.71
N VAL A 66 -1.02 -7.76 -9.90
CA VAL A 66 -0.07 -7.41 -8.82
C VAL A 66 0.15 -5.90 -8.73
N PHE A 67 0.48 -5.25 -9.85
CA PHE A 67 0.94 -3.87 -9.82
C PHE A 67 -0.19 -2.84 -9.76
N ASP A 68 -1.38 -3.16 -10.28
CA ASP A 68 -2.54 -2.27 -10.17
C ASP A 68 -3.09 -2.20 -8.73
N ASN A 69 -2.90 -3.28 -7.95
CA ASN A 69 -3.28 -3.33 -6.53
C ASN A 69 -2.41 -2.42 -5.62
N LEU A 70 -1.29 -1.91 -6.11
CA LEU A 70 -0.45 -0.93 -5.39
C LEU A 70 -1.01 0.50 -5.47
N LEU A 71 -1.92 0.76 -6.41
CA LEU A 71 -2.49 2.08 -6.67
C LEU A 71 -3.75 2.34 -5.83
N PRO A 72 -4.18 3.61 -5.70
CA PRO A 72 -5.49 3.93 -5.11
C PRO A 72 -6.63 3.20 -5.81
N ASP A 73 -7.62 2.72 -5.06
CA ASP A 73 -8.73 1.93 -5.63
C ASP A 73 -9.72 2.82 -6.40
N SER A 74 -9.86 4.08 -6.00
CA SER A 74 -10.80 5.03 -6.60
C SER A 74 -10.29 5.55 -7.94
N SER A 75 -11.08 5.34 -8.99
CA SER A 75 -10.79 5.83 -10.34
C SER A 75 -10.72 7.37 -10.40
N ASP A 76 -11.51 8.06 -9.58
CA ASP A 76 -11.49 9.53 -9.48
C ASP A 76 -10.25 10.04 -8.74
N ILE A 77 -9.77 9.32 -7.72
CA ILE A 77 -8.47 9.60 -7.12
C ILE A 77 -7.36 9.40 -8.16
N ARG A 78 -7.38 8.28 -8.90
CA ARG A 78 -6.36 8.02 -9.94
C ARG A 78 -6.32 9.10 -11.02
N LYS A 79 -7.47 9.57 -11.50
CA LYS A 79 -7.54 10.67 -12.50
C LYS A 79 -6.93 11.95 -11.96
N ARG A 80 -7.36 12.39 -10.77
CA ARG A 80 -6.83 13.62 -10.13
C ARG A 80 -5.32 13.53 -9.91
N VAL A 81 -4.83 12.36 -9.46
CA VAL A 81 -3.40 12.14 -9.28
C VAL A 81 -2.67 12.19 -10.63
N ALA A 82 -3.18 11.48 -11.65
CA ALA A 82 -2.57 11.46 -12.98
C ALA A 82 -2.46 12.86 -13.60
N GLU A 83 -3.52 13.67 -13.53
CA GLU A 83 -3.51 15.06 -14.00
C GLU A 83 -2.46 15.91 -13.27
N ARG A 84 -2.37 15.75 -11.95
CA ARG A 84 -1.48 16.53 -11.10
C ARG A 84 0.00 16.19 -11.30
N VAL A 85 0.30 14.91 -11.51
CA VAL A 85 1.68 14.42 -11.70
C VAL A 85 2.11 14.34 -13.17
N GLY A 86 1.23 14.74 -14.10
CA GLY A 86 1.46 14.63 -15.54
C GLY A 86 1.62 13.20 -16.04
N ALA A 87 0.98 12.22 -15.39
CA ALA A 87 1.03 10.83 -15.83
C ALA A 87 0.33 10.66 -17.18
N ALA A 88 0.89 9.82 -18.04
CA ALA A 88 0.34 9.56 -19.38
C ALA A 88 -1.01 8.83 -19.38
N GLY A 89 -1.43 8.29 -18.24
CA GLY A 89 -2.65 7.51 -18.08
C GLY A 89 -2.87 7.08 -16.63
N THR A 90 -4.01 6.44 -16.39
CA THR A 90 -4.41 5.92 -15.06
C THR A 90 -4.12 4.42 -14.89
N ASP A 91 -3.46 3.80 -15.88
CA ASP A 91 -3.02 2.41 -15.83
C ASP A 91 -1.80 2.21 -14.91
N ALA A 92 -1.60 0.98 -14.45
CA ALA A 92 -0.52 0.59 -13.54
C ALA A 92 0.87 1.13 -13.96
N TYR A 93 1.24 0.94 -15.23
CA TYR A 93 2.56 1.37 -15.72
C TYR A 93 2.69 2.89 -15.69
N SER A 94 1.70 3.61 -16.22
CA SER A 94 1.72 5.08 -16.28
C SER A 94 1.75 5.71 -14.88
N MET A 95 0.95 5.18 -13.96
CA MET A 95 0.87 5.69 -12.59
C MET A 95 2.12 5.35 -11.78
N LEU A 96 2.64 4.13 -11.86
CA LEU A 96 3.86 3.73 -11.13
C LEU A 96 5.11 4.43 -11.66
N THR A 97 5.13 4.83 -12.93
CA THR A 97 6.20 5.69 -13.48
C THR A 97 6.30 7.01 -12.72
N SER A 98 5.16 7.59 -12.31
CA SER A 98 5.12 8.88 -11.61
C SER A 98 5.09 8.75 -10.08
N LEU A 99 4.57 7.65 -9.54
CA LEU A 99 4.28 7.49 -8.10
C LEU A 99 5.09 6.42 -7.39
N GLY A 100 5.79 5.58 -8.14
CA GLY A 100 6.31 4.32 -7.65
C GLY A 100 7.55 4.41 -6.76
N HIS A 101 7.97 5.60 -6.33
CA HIS A 101 9.17 5.73 -5.49
C HIS A 101 8.96 5.17 -4.08
N ASP A 102 7.74 5.30 -3.54
CA ASP A 102 7.36 4.77 -2.24
C ASP A 102 5.95 4.14 -2.25
N CYS A 103 5.90 2.83 -2.55
CA CYS A 103 4.67 2.02 -2.55
C CYS A 103 4.42 1.33 -1.18
N VAL A 104 3.24 0.72 -1.04
CA VAL A 104 3.03 -0.36 -0.04
C VAL A 104 3.98 -1.52 -0.32
N GLY A 105 4.52 -2.12 0.75
CA GLY A 105 5.58 -3.11 0.69
C GLY A 105 6.94 -2.48 0.40
N ALA A 106 7.78 -3.20 -0.35
CA ALA A 106 9.18 -2.83 -0.58
C ALA A 106 9.55 -2.50 -2.02
N LEU A 107 8.59 -2.59 -2.94
CA LEU A 107 8.85 -2.33 -4.36
C LEU A 107 8.95 -0.84 -4.60
N GLN A 108 9.94 -0.48 -5.42
CA GLN A 108 10.14 0.85 -5.94
C GLN A 108 10.24 0.77 -7.46
N PHE A 109 9.62 1.70 -8.16
CA PHE A 109 9.56 1.74 -9.61
C PHE A 109 10.22 3.02 -10.08
N LEU A 110 11.34 2.89 -10.79
CA LEU A 110 12.16 4.02 -11.20
C LEU A 110 12.45 3.92 -12.70
N PRO A 111 12.43 5.03 -13.45
CA PRO A 111 12.85 5.03 -14.84
C PRO A 111 14.25 4.47 -15.02
N ASP A 112 14.52 3.87 -16.17
CA ASP A 112 15.86 3.35 -16.47
C ASP A 112 16.91 4.46 -16.42
N GLY A 113 18.02 4.18 -15.73
CA GLY A 113 19.09 5.15 -15.45
C GLY A 113 18.82 6.13 -14.29
N ALA A 114 17.67 6.05 -13.61
CA ALA A 114 17.41 6.85 -12.41
C ALA A 114 18.29 6.39 -11.23
N ASP A 115 18.75 7.35 -10.43
CA ASP A 115 19.50 7.06 -9.20
C ASP A 115 18.57 6.50 -8.13
N THR A 116 18.90 5.33 -7.58
CA THR A 116 18.14 4.71 -6.49
C THR A 116 18.49 5.31 -5.13
N GLY A 117 19.57 6.08 -5.04
CA GLY A 117 20.18 6.51 -3.79
C GLY A 117 20.78 5.34 -3.00
N THR A 118 21.26 5.63 -1.79
CA THR A 118 21.76 4.59 -0.89
C THR A 118 20.60 3.86 -0.22
N ALA A 119 20.65 2.53 -0.20
CA ALA A 119 19.59 1.71 0.38
C ALA A 119 19.33 2.04 1.87
N GLY A 120 18.13 2.53 2.15
CA GLY A 120 17.68 2.90 3.48
C GLY A 120 18.24 4.22 4.01
N GLU A 121 18.84 5.04 3.13
CA GLU A 121 19.15 6.42 3.43
C GLU A 121 17.87 7.21 3.73
N VAL A 122 17.98 8.14 4.68
CA VAL A 122 16.85 8.92 5.16
C VAL A 122 17.14 10.40 4.97
N ASN A 123 16.43 11.00 4.01
CA ASN A 123 16.47 12.43 3.76
C ASN A 123 15.05 12.99 3.65
N GLY A 124 14.83 14.17 4.24
CA GLY A 124 13.51 14.79 4.25
C GLY A 124 13.56 16.25 4.67
N LYS A 125 12.61 17.02 4.16
CA LYS A 125 12.37 18.40 4.60
C LYS A 125 11.52 18.34 5.87
N PRO A 126 11.93 18.93 7.01
CA PRO A 126 11.08 19.01 8.19
C PRO A 126 9.72 19.63 7.85
N VAL A 127 8.65 19.11 8.44
CA VAL A 127 7.30 19.69 8.31
C VAL A 127 6.69 19.92 9.69
N THR A 128 6.11 21.09 9.87
CA THR A 128 5.43 21.52 11.09
C THR A 128 4.01 20.96 11.14
N GLY A 129 3.39 20.96 12.33
CA GLY A 129 1.99 20.58 12.46
C GLY A 129 1.02 21.43 11.63
N ALA A 130 1.34 22.71 11.39
CA ALA A 130 0.57 23.60 10.53
C ALA A 130 0.68 23.20 9.05
N GLU A 131 1.88 22.90 8.56
CA GLU A 131 2.08 22.41 7.19
C GLU A 131 1.42 21.04 6.97
N ILE A 132 1.42 20.17 7.99
CA ILE A 132 0.67 18.91 7.94
C ILE A 132 -0.84 19.18 7.87
N ALA A 133 -1.34 20.15 8.64
CA ALA A 133 -2.75 20.54 8.57
C ALA A 133 -3.13 21.01 7.17
N ASP A 134 -2.28 21.81 6.52
CA ASP A 134 -2.48 22.26 5.13
C ASP A 134 -2.50 21.08 4.14
N ILE A 135 -1.57 20.13 4.28
CA ILE A 135 -1.54 18.92 3.46
C ILE A 135 -2.85 18.13 3.63
N VAL A 136 -3.26 17.89 4.87
CA VAL A 136 -4.46 17.11 5.22
C VAL A 136 -5.74 17.80 4.75
N ASN A 137 -5.82 19.13 4.86
CA ASN A 137 -6.95 19.93 4.38
C ASN A 137 -7.08 19.93 2.86
N ASN A 138 -5.96 19.79 2.16
CA ASN A 138 -5.93 19.89 0.71
C ASN A 138 -6.08 18.54 -0.01
N LEU A 139 -6.26 17.40 0.69
CA LEU A 139 -6.26 16.07 0.05
C LEU A 139 -7.33 15.90 -1.03
N ALA A 140 -8.47 16.58 -0.92
CA ALA A 140 -9.50 16.55 -1.95
C ALA A 140 -9.06 17.20 -3.28
N ALA A 141 -8.24 18.26 -3.23
CA ALA A 141 -7.69 18.88 -4.44
C ALA A 141 -6.29 18.33 -4.80
N ALA A 142 -5.58 17.79 -3.81
CA ALA A 142 -4.21 17.31 -3.88
C ALA A 142 -4.11 15.91 -3.25
N PRO A 143 -4.62 14.86 -3.92
CA PRO A 143 -4.63 13.53 -3.34
C PRO A 143 -3.22 13.06 -2.98
N LEU A 144 -3.11 12.25 -1.93
CA LEU A 144 -1.83 11.78 -1.37
C LEU A 144 -0.93 12.89 -0.82
N GLY A 145 -1.41 14.13 -0.71
CA GLY A 145 -0.63 15.26 -0.18
C GLY A 145 0.42 15.80 -1.15
N MET A 146 0.22 15.56 -2.46
CA MET A 146 1.18 15.96 -3.49
C MET A 146 1.10 17.47 -3.73
N GLY A 147 2.18 18.20 -3.45
CA GLY A 147 2.33 19.61 -3.79
C GLY A 147 2.90 19.81 -5.21
N GLU A 148 3.37 21.03 -5.51
CA GLU A 148 4.17 21.31 -6.73
C GLU A 148 5.60 20.76 -6.64
N ASP A 149 6.06 20.37 -5.45
CA ASP A 149 7.34 19.68 -5.22
C ASP A 149 7.38 18.34 -5.98
N GLU A 150 8.30 18.22 -6.95
CA GLU A 150 8.46 17.02 -7.77
C GLU A 150 8.99 15.79 -6.99
N ASP A 151 9.50 15.97 -5.77
CA ASP A 151 10.20 14.92 -5.02
C ASP A 151 9.29 13.96 -4.25
N PHE A 152 8.04 14.34 -3.97
CA PHE A 152 7.16 13.57 -3.09
C PHE A 152 6.23 12.65 -3.88
N ARG A 153 6.70 11.43 -4.13
CA ARG A 153 6.03 10.40 -4.94
C ARG A 153 5.69 9.18 -4.07
N ILE A 154 4.43 9.10 -3.62
CA ILE A 154 3.92 7.98 -2.82
C ILE A 154 2.78 7.28 -3.55
N SER A 155 2.62 5.97 -3.31
CA SER A 155 1.48 5.20 -3.80
C SER A 155 0.92 4.32 -2.69
N ILE A 156 -0.35 4.55 -2.33
CA ILE A 156 -1.03 3.85 -1.24
C ILE A 156 -2.42 3.42 -1.73
N ALA A 157 -2.75 2.15 -1.52
CA ALA A 157 -4.02 1.57 -1.92
C ALA A 157 -5.21 1.99 -1.02
N GLY A 158 -6.41 1.65 -1.48
CA GLY A 158 -7.68 1.95 -0.82
C GLY A 158 -8.40 3.16 -1.41
N ALA A 159 -9.62 3.40 -0.92
CA ALA A 159 -10.53 4.42 -1.46
C ALA A 159 -10.57 5.73 -0.66
N GLN A 160 -10.13 5.71 0.60
CA GLN A 160 -10.10 6.89 1.48
C GLN A 160 -8.95 7.84 1.13
N GLU A 161 -9.21 9.14 1.19
CA GLU A 161 -8.19 10.18 1.12
C GLU A 161 -7.20 10.05 2.29
N LYS A 162 -5.93 9.91 1.96
CA LYS A 162 -4.84 9.71 2.93
C LYS A 162 -3.54 10.28 2.36
N THR A 163 -2.55 10.49 3.20
CA THR A 163 -1.16 10.76 2.80
C THR A 163 -0.21 9.92 3.65
N ALA A 164 1.09 10.02 3.43
CA ALA A 164 2.09 9.39 4.28
C ALA A 164 3.31 10.28 4.47
N LEU A 165 3.87 10.28 5.68
CA LEU A 165 5.02 11.10 6.03
C LEU A 165 6.09 10.27 6.72
N LEU A 166 7.31 10.81 6.76
CA LEU A 166 8.40 10.28 7.56
C LEU A 166 8.31 10.88 8.96
N ARG A 167 8.37 10.04 9.99
CA ARG A 167 8.55 10.45 11.38
C ARG A 167 9.87 9.87 11.87
N LYS A 168 10.75 10.74 12.35
CA LYS A 168 12.07 10.35 12.86
C LYS A 168 12.36 11.20 14.10
N ASP A 169 12.80 10.57 15.17
CA ASP A 169 13.18 11.25 16.42
C ASP A 169 12.08 12.20 16.96
N GLY A 170 10.81 11.79 16.82
CA GLY A 170 9.64 12.56 17.24
C GLY A 170 9.23 13.71 16.31
N GLN A 171 9.97 13.96 15.22
CA GLN A 171 9.72 15.03 14.25
C GLN A 171 9.16 14.48 12.94
N TRP A 172 8.36 15.30 12.25
CA TRP A 172 7.77 14.98 10.95
C TRP A 172 8.58 15.56 9.80
N PHE A 173 8.67 14.79 8.72
CA PHE A 173 9.39 15.15 7.51
C PHE A 173 8.61 14.74 6.27
N LYS A 174 8.72 15.55 5.23
CA LYS A 174 8.38 15.17 3.86
C LYS A 174 9.61 14.50 3.23
N PRO A 175 9.54 13.22 2.83
CA PRO A 175 10.69 12.52 2.28
C PRO A 175 11.13 13.11 0.94
N ILE A 176 12.43 13.00 0.64
CA ILE A 176 13.03 13.42 -0.64
C ILE A 176 13.48 12.18 -1.41
N GLY A 177 13.26 12.19 -2.73
CA GLY A 177 13.74 11.16 -3.66
C GLY A 177 13.11 9.79 -3.37
N THR A 178 13.95 8.82 -3.06
CA THR A 178 13.56 7.43 -2.74
C THR A 178 13.43 7.16 -1.24
N THR A 179 13.53 8.19 -0.39
CA THR A 179 13.34 8.05 1.05
C THR A 179 11.94 7.54 1.37
N ALA A 180 11.83 6.53 2.23
CA ALA A 180 10.55 5.92 2.57
C ALA A 180 9.76 6.77 3.58
N THR A 181 8.44 6.79 3.44
CA THR A 181 7.53 7.21 4.52
C THR A 181 7.48 6.15 5.62
N THR A 182 7.03 6.53 6.81
CA THR A 182 6.92 5.65 7.99
C THR A 182 5.52 5.61 8.60
N HIS A 183 4.67 6.60 8.29
CA HIS A 183 3.32 6.67 8.83
C HIS A 183 2.35 7.08 7.73
N ILE A 184 1.16 6.49 7.77
CA ILE A 184 0.01 6.87 6.96
C ILE A 184 -0.86 7.79 7.81
N LEU A 185 -1.26 8.92 7.27
CA LEU A 185 -2.15 9.89 7.90
C LEU A 185 -3.52 9.79 7.22
N LYS A 186 -4.53 9.40 7.99
CA LYS A 186 -5.92 9.27 7.54
C LYS A 186 -6.79 10.31 8.26
N PRO A 187 -7.16 11.43 7.62
CA PRO A 187 -8.12 12.34 8.22
C PRO A 187 -9.52 11.77 8.28
N GLN A 188 -10.39 12.45 9.01
CA GLN A 188 -11.83 12.20 9.00
C GLN A 188 -12.37 12.22 7.56
N ILE A 189 -13.11 11.19 7.19
CA ILE A 189 -13.73 11.03 5.86
C ILE A 189 -14.80 12.11 5.65
N GLY A 190 -15.56 12.43 6.71
CA GLY A 190 -16.69 13.34 6.62
C GLY A 190 -17.90 12.67 5.97
N ARG A 191 -18.69 13.42 5.20
CA ARG A 191 -19.91 12.92 4.56
C ARG A 191 -19.63 12.38 3.17
N LEU A 192 -20.08 11.15 2.93
CA LEU A 192 -20.01 10.51 1.61
C LEU A 192 -21.13 11.02 0.68
N PRO A 193 -20.97 10.93 -0.66
CA PRO A 193 -21.98 11.36 -1.63
C PRO A 193 -23.33 10.63 -1.50
N ASN A 194 -23.33 9.41 -0.92
CA ASN A 194 -24.53 8.63 -0.66
C ASN A 194 -25.26 9.03 0.64
N GLY A 195 -24.78 10.05 1.36
CA GLY A 195 -25.40 10.59 2.56
C GLY A 195 -24.90 10.01 3.89
N ILE A 196 -24.07 8.97 3.86
CA ILE A 196 -23.49 8.38 5.08
C ILE A 196 -22.51 9.37 5.72
N ASP A 197 -22.66 9.59 7.03
CA ASP A 197 -21.81 10.48 7.82
C ASP A 197 -20.72 9.65 8.52
N LEU A 198 -19.49 9.76 8.00
CA LEU A 198 -18.28 9.15 8.54
C LEU A 198 -17.36 10.20 9.17
N SER A 199 -17.92 11.27 9.74
CA SER A 199 -17.14 12.30 10.43
C SER A 199 -16.38 11.74 11.65
N ASN A 200 -16.83 10.64 12.24
CA ASN A 200 -16.16 9.93 13.34
C ASN A 200 -15.20 8.82 12.87
N SER A 201 -14.81 8.78 11.58
CA SER A 201 -14.02 7.67 11.03
C SER A 201 -12.69 7.45 11.75
N VAL A 202 -12.05 8.53 12.26
CA VAL A 202 -10.78 8.44 12.99
C VAL A 202 -10.95 7.72 14.32
N GLU A 203 -11.92 8.15 15.14
CA GLU A 203 -12.22 7.52 16.42
C GLU A 203 -12.74 6.09 16.25
N ASN A 204 -13.55 5.86 15.22
CA ASN A 204 -14.07 4.54 14.88
C ASN A 204 -12.94 3.56 14.56
N GLU A 205 -12.04 3.91 13.64
CA GLU A 205 -10.92 3.03 13.29
C GLU A 205 -9.95 2.85 14.46
N TYR A 206 -9.64 3.92 15.21
CA TYR A 206 -8.82 3.84 16.41
C TYR A 206 -9.38 2.85 17.43
N LEU A 207 -10.68 2.99 17.77
CA LEU A 207 -11.33 2.12 18.73
C LEU A 207 -11.38 0.67 18.24
N CYS A 208 -11.72 0.44 16.97
CA CYS A 208 -11.74 -0.91 16.39
C CYS A 208 -10.37 -1.58 16.50
N LEU A 209 -9.29 -0.88 16.12
CA LEU A 209 -7.94 -1.44 16.20
C LEU A 209 -7.51 -1.69 17.66
N LYS A 210 -7.86 -0.81 18.60
CA LYS A 210 -7.59 -1.03 20.04
C LYS A 210 -8.39 -2.20 20.63
N LEU A 211 -9.61 -2.43 20.16
CA LEU A 211 -10.39 -3.60 20.55
C LEU A 211 -9.79 -4.90 19.99
N LEU A 212 -9.36 -4.91 18.72
CA LEU A 212 -8.63 -6.04 18.14
C LEU A 212 -7.34 -6.34 18.93
N GLU A 213 -6.54 -5.32 19.22
CA GLU A 213 -5.30 -5.43 20.01
C GLU A 213 -5.58 -6.03 21.40
N GLY A 214 -6.59 -5.50 22.11
CA GLY A 214 -7.01 -5.99 23.42
C GLY A 214 -7.55 -7.42 23.42
N MET A 215 -8.04 -7.91 22.27
CA MET A 215 -8.45 -9.29 22.05
C MET A 215 -7.34 -10.18 21.49
N GLY A 216 -6.10 -9.69 21.45
CA GLY A 216 -4.92 -10.46 21.04
C GLY A 216 -4.82 -10.70 19.55
N VAL A 217 -5.34 -9.80 18.72
CA VAL A 217 -5.06 -9.75 17.28
C VAL A 217 -3.96 -8.72 17.03
N PRO A 218 -2.83 -9.07 16.38
CA PRO A 218 -1.82 -8.09 16.00
C PRO A 218 -2.41 -7.05 15.04
N VAL A 219 -2.25 -5.77 15.35
CA VAL A 219 -2.72 -4.65 14.53
C VAL A 219 -1.59 -3.66 14.26
N ALA A 220 -1.75 -2.82 13.25
CA ALA A 220 -0.90 -1.66 13.05
C ALA A 220 -0.96 -0.75 14.29
N SER A 221 0.19 -0.19 14.68
CA SER A 221 0.23 0.79 15.77
C SER A 221 -0.44 2.09 15.31
N VAL A 222 -1.35 2.60 16.13
CA VAL A 222 -2.15 3.79 15.82
C VAL A 222 -2.22 4.76 16.98
N GLU A 223 -2.18 6.04 16.64
CA GLU A 223 -2.50 7.16 17.54
C GLU A 223 -3.43 8.15 16.85
N ILE A 224 -4.15 8.94 17.65
CA ILE A 224 -4.92 10.07 17.16
C ILE A 224 -4.09 11.33 17.40
N ALA A 225 -3.94 12.15 16.38
CA ALA A 225 -3.33 13.46 16.46
C ALA A 225 -4.21 14.49 15.75
N ASP A 226 -4.23 15.70 16.32
CA ASP A 226 -4.91 16.83 15.72
C ASP A 226 -3.86 17.72 15.02
N PHE A 227 -4.03 17.96 13.72
CA PHE A 227 -3.21 18.87 12.93
C PHE A 227 -4.07 20.08 12.55
N GLY A 228 -3.90 21.18 13.28
CA GLY A 228 -4.85 22.29 13.23
C GLY A 228 -6.22 21.85 13.75
N GLU A 229 -7.28 22.10 12.98
CA GLU A 229 -8.65 21.65 13.32
C GLU A 229 -8.97 20.24 12.79
N ARG A 230 -8.02 19.58 12.11
CA ARG A 230 -8.24 18.26 11.51
C ARG A 230 -7.74 17.14 12.40
N ARG A 231 -8.70 16.39 12.93
CA ARG A 231 -8.44 15.11 13.57
C ARG A 231 -7.99 14.07 12.54
N THR A 232 -6.88 13.40 12.84
CA THR A 232 -6.20 12.48 11.94
C THR A 232 -5.78 11.22 12.68
N LEU A 233 -6.07 10.06 12.09
CA LEU A 233 -5.48 8.80 12.52
C LEU A 233 -4.07 8.69 11.95
N VAL A 234 -3.09 8.53 12.82
CA VAL A 234 -1.69 8.31 12.46
C VAL A 234 -1.41 6.82 12.61
N VAL A 235 -1.15 6.15 11.50
CA VAL A 235 -0.90 4.70 11.44
C VAL A 235 0.57 4.46 11.14
N GLU A 236 1.28 3.80 12.06
CA GLU A 236 2.66 3.37 11.84
C GLU A 236 2.70 2.25 10.79
N ARG A 237 3.56 2.44 9.79
CA ARG A 237 3.73 1.48 8.70
C ARG A 237 4.55 0.28 9.16
N PHE A 238 3.91 -0.88 9.23
CA PHE A 238 4.58 -2.14 9.55
C PHE A 238 5.41 -2.72 8.40
N ASP A 239 5.28 -2.17 7.18
CA ASP A 239 6.15 -2.46 6.04
C ASP A 239 7.43 -1.61 6.02
N ARG A 240 7.79 -1.01 7.16
CA ARG A 240 8.99 -0.18 7.34
C ARG A 240 9.75 -0.63 8.57
N LEU A 241 11.08 -0.66 8.47
CA LEU A 241 11.94 -1.16 9.53
C LEU A 241 13.17 -0.27 9.72
N TRP A 242 13.28 0.32 10.90
CA TRP A 242 14.53 0.94 11.35
C TRP A 242 15.55 -0.13 11.75
N THR A 243 16.70 -0.10 11.11
CA THR A 243 17.84 -0.95 11.48
C THR A 243 18.64 -0.32 12.62
N ARG A 244 19.47 -1.14 13.29
CA ARG A 244 20.33 -0.67 14.39
C ARG A 244 21.37 0.37 13.94
N ASP A 245 21.75 0.37 12.66
CA ASP A 245 22.66 1.34 12.05
C ASP A 245 21.94 2.58 11.49
N GLY A 246 20.65 2.75 11.78
CA GLY A 246 19.89 3.97 11.47
C GLY A 246 19.33 4.05 10.05
N ARG A 247 19.38 2.96 9.28
CA ARG A 247 18.75 2.88 7.95
C ARG A 247 17.26 2.58 8.09
N LEU A 248 16.47 3.10 7.16
CA LEU A 248 15.04 2.79 7.04
C LEU A 248 14.81 1.83 5.87
N LEU A 249 14.70 0.53 6.17
CA LEU A 249 14.43 -0.49 5.17
C LEU A 249 12.93 -0.66 4.95
N ARG A 250 12.55 -0.99 3.71
CA ARG A 250 11.19 -1.42 3.40
C ARG A 250 11.08 -2.93 3.58
N GLN A 251 10.03 -3.38 4.25
CA GLN A 251 9.72 -4.80 4.37
C GLN A 251 8.80 -5.22 3.21
N PRO A 252 9.14 -6.30 2.48
CA PRO A 252 8.30 -6.78 1.39
C PRO A 252 6.95 -7.25 1.92
N GLN A 253 5.88 -6.77 1.29
CA GLN A 253 4.49 -7.08 1.65
C GLN A 253 3.64 -7.07 0.39
N GLU A 254 2.59 -7.89 0.40
CA GLU A 254 1.48 -7.80 -0.56
C GLU A 254 0.14 -8.13 0.11
N ASP A 255 -0.96 -7.65 -0.46
CA ASP A 255 -2.31 -7.98 -0.02
C ASP A 255 -2.80 -9.34 -0.59
N CYS A 256 -3.89 -9.89 -0.03
CA CYS A 256 -4.40 -11.19 -0.49
C CYS A 256 -4.97 -11.15 -1.92
N CYS A 257 -5.34 -9.99 -2.47
CA CYS A 257 -5.69 -9.89 -3.89
C CYS A 257 -4.45 -10.07 -4.76
N GLN A 258 -3.32 -9.43 -4.41
CA GLN A 258 -2.05 -9.64 -5.11
C GLN A 258 -1.57 -11.09 -5.01
N ALA A 259 -1.56 -11.66 -3.80
CA ALA A 259 -1.12 -13.03 -3.57
C ALA A 259 -1.94 -14.07 -4.35
N LEU A 260 -3.23 -13.81 -4.54
CA LEU A 260 -4.17 -14.69 -5.26
C LEU A 260 -4.40 -14.29 -6.72
N SER A 261 -3.63 -13.33 -7.26
CA SER A 261 -3.76 -12.83 -8.64
C SER A 261 -5.17 -12.31 -8.96
N VAL A 262 -5.79 -11.56 -8.06
CA VAL A 262 -7.14 -10.96 -8.22
C VAL A 262 -7.03 -9.45 -8.44
N PRO A 263 -7.72 -8.88 -9.45
CA PRO A 263 -7.70 -7.43 -9.68
C PRO A 263 -8.41 -6.66 -8.54
N PRO A 264 -8.03 -5.39 -8.29
CA PRO A 264 -8.63 -4.59 -7.20
C PRO A 264 -10.15 -4.41 -7.32
N THR A 265 -10.68 -4.45 -8.55
CA THR A 265 -12.13 -4.35 -8.84
C THR A 265 -12.95 -5.56 -8.40
N ARG A 266 -12.30 -6.64 -7.93
CA ARG A 266 -12.95 -7.83 -7.41
C ARG A 266 -12.42 -8.15 -6.01
N LYS A 267 -12.18 -7.13 -5.20
CA LYS A 267 -11.72 -7.32 -3.82
C LYS A 267 -12.78 -7.93 -2.89
N TYR A 268 -14.06 -7.72 -3.20
CA TYR A 268 -15.18 -8.25 -2.43
C TYR A 268 -15.58 -9.65 -2.90
N GLN A 269 -15.90 -10.53 -1.95
CA GLN A 269 -16.39 -11.88 -2.26
C GLN A 269 -17.71 -11.86 -3.07
N SER A 270 -18.60 -10.89 -2.79
CA SER A 270 -19.85 -10.70 -3.54
C SER A 270 -19.64 -10.37 -5.02
N GLU A 271 -18.47 -9.85 -5.38
CA GLU A 271 -18.06 -9.52 -6.76
C GLU A 271 -17.20 -10.64 -7.38
N GLY A 272 -17.09 -11.77 -6.68
CA GLY A 272 -16.28 -12.94 -7.06
C GLY A 272 -14.80 -12.82 -6.70
N GLY A 273 -14.48 -11.98 -5.70
CA GLY A 273 -13.19 -11.95 -5.02
C GLY A 273 -12.97 -13.10 -4.04
N PRO A 274 -11.79 -13.15 -3.39
CA PRO A 274 -11.44 -14.18 -2.42
C PRO A 274 -12.36 -14.14 -1.20
N GLY A 275 -12.84 -15.30 -0.78
CA GLY A 275 -13.51 -15.48 0.51
C GLY A 275 -12.57 -16.03 1.59
N MET A 276 -13.13 -16.26 2.78
CA MET A 276 -12.38 -16.87 3.90
C MET A 276 -11.70 -18.20 3.53
N ARG A 277 -12.32 -19.03 2.68
CA ARG A 277 -11.75 -20.32 2.27
C ARG A 277 -10.47 -20.15 1.45
N ASP A 278 -10.45 -19.18 0.55
CA ASP A 278 -9.30 -18.91 -0.32
C ASP A 278 -8.14 -18.35 0.51
N ILE A 279 -8.43 -17.41 1.42
CA ILE A 279 -7.42 -16.84 2.32
C ILE A 279 -6.88 -17.90 3.29
N ILE A 280 -7.73 -18.77 3.87
CA ILE A 280 -7.26 -19.89 4.70
C ILE A 280 -6.38 -20.85 3.89
N ASN A 281 -6.73 -21.13 2.64
CA ASN A 281 -5.92 -21.99 1.78
C ASN A 281 -4.55 -21.35 1.45
N LEU A 282 -4.50 -20.03 1.25
CA LEU A 282 -3.25 -19.28 1.15
C LEU A 282 -2.43 -19.41 2.44
N LEU A 283 -3.02 -19.14 3.60
CA LEU A 283 -2.32 -19.14 4.89
C LEU A 283 -1.81 -20.53 5.32
N LYS A 284 -2.32 -21.63 4.76
CA LYS A 284 -1.74 -22.97 4.96
C LYS A 284 -0.30 -23.10 4.48
N GLY A 285 0.14 -22.27 3.54
CA GLY A 285 1.52 -22.24 3.07
C GLY A 285 2.40 -21.20 3.76
N SER A 286 1.88 -20.50 4.77
CA SER A 286 2.67 -19.60 5.63
C SER A 286 3.78 -20.37 6.36
N ASP A 287 4.84 -19.66 6.76
CA ASP A 287 5.88 -20.15 7.66
C ASP A 287 5.31 -20.51 9.06
N THR A 288 4.18 -19.92 9.43
CA THR A 288 3.48 -20.15 10.72
C THR A 288 1.98 -20.36 10.51
N PRO A 289 1.56 -21.44 9.83
CA PRO A 289 0.19 -21.58 9.31
C PRO A 289 -0.86 -21.63 10.42
N ASP A 290 -0.62 -22.36 11.51
CA ASP A 290 -1.57 -22.47 12.63
C ASP A 290 -1.81 -21.11 13.31
N ALA A 291 -0.75 -20.31 13.49
CA ALA A 291 -0.83 -19.00 14.12
C ALA A 291 -1.53 -17.97 13.21
N ASP A 292 -1.23 -18.00 11.92
CA ASP A 292 -1.80 -17.08 10.94
C ASP A 292 -3.29 -17.38 10.71
N ILE A 293 -3.65 -18.66 10.56
CA ILE A 293 -5.06 -19.09 10.43
C ILE A 293 -5.83 -18.75 11.71
N LEU A 294 -5.25 -18.98 12.89
CA LEU A 294 -5.89 -18.60 14.15
C LEU A 294 -6.13 -17.09 14.24
N THR A 295 -5.13 -16.28 13.86
CA THR A 295 -5.23 -14.82 13.84
C THR A 295 -6.31 -14.36 12.87
N PHE A 296 -6.33 -14.88 11.65
CA PHE A 296 -7.34 -14.58 10.65
C PHE A 296 -8.76 -14.94 11.12
N MET A 297 -8.96 -16.15 11.66
CA MET A 297 -10.26 -16.59 12.16
C MET A 297 -10.72 -15.74 13.35
N ARG A 298 -9.81 -15.41 14.28
CA ARG A 298 -10.11 -14.51 15.41
C ARG A 298 -10.52 -13.13 14.93
N ALA A 299 -9.81 -12.55 13.96
CA ALA A 299 -10.14 -11.26 13.38
C ALA A 299 -11.54 -11.26 12.75
N ASN A 300 -11.90 -12.29 11.97
CA ASN A 300 -13.23 -12.39 11.35
C ASN A 300 -14.38 -12.49 12.38
N ILE A 301 -14.18 -13.21 13.49
CA ILE A 301 -15.16 -13.25 14.59
C ILE A 301 -15.32 -11.87 15.21
N ILE A 302 -14.21 -11.15 15.43
CA ILE A 302 -14.24 -9.80 15.96
C ILE A 302 -14.91 -8.83 14.98
N PHE A 303 -14.66 -8.95 13.68
CA PHE A 303 -15.34 -8.14 12.66
C PHE A 303 -16.85 -8.31 12.74
N TRP A 304 -17.33 -9.54 12.91
CA TRP A 304 -18.75 -9.79 13.14
C TRP A 304 -19.27 -9.10 14.42
N LEU A 305 -18.55 -9.19 15.54
CA LEU A 305 -18.93 -8.53 16.81
C LEU A 305 -18.96 -7.00 16.70
N LEU A 306 -18.04 -6.42 15.92
CA LEU A 306 -17.95 -4.98 15.71
C LEU A 306 -18.91 -4.47 14.63
N GLY A 307 -19.57 -5.34 13.87
CA GLY A 307 -20.28 -4.93 12.65
C GLY A 307 -19.33 -4.29 11.63
N ALA A 308 -18.10 -4.80 11.50
CA ALA A 308 -17.13 -4.35 10.51
C ALA A 308 -17.43 -5.00 9.16
N THR A 309 -18.14 -4.27 8.30
CA THR A 309 -18.70 -4.80 7.05
C THR A 309 -17.75 -4.71 5.85
N ASP A 310 -16.64 -3.98 5.97
CA ASP A 310 -15.70 -3.72 4.87
C ASP A 310 -14.41 -4.56 4.94
N GLY A 311 -14.46 -5.72 5.59
CA GLY A 311 -13.33 -6.65 5.74
C GLY A 311 -13.02 -7.47 4.47
N HIS A 312 -12.69 -6.80 3.36
CA HIS A 312 -12.42 -7.45 2.06
C HIS A 312 -10.97 -7.93 1.89
N ALA A 313 -10.67 -8.67 0.81
CA ALA A 313 -9.38 -9.35 0.64
C ALA A 313 -8.16 -8.43 0.66
N LYS A 314 -8.27 -7.15 0.25
CA LYS A 314 -7.16 -6.17 0.34
C LYS A 314 -6.84 -5.69 1.77
N ASN A 315 -7.67 -5.99 2.78
CA ASN A 315 -7.42 -5.63 4.21
C ASN A 315 -6.60 -6.69 4.94
N PHE A 316 -6.25 -7.78 4.26
CA PHE A 316 -5.38 -8.82 4.76
C PHE A 316 -4.13 -8.87 3.89
N SER A 317 -2.96 -8.73 4.52
CA SER A 317 -1.68 -8.78 3.83
C SER A 317 -0.78 -9.87 4.42
N ILE A 318 0.25 -10.22 3.64
CA ILE A 318 1.34 -11.08 4.05
C ILE A 318 2.67 -10.37 3.84
N PHE A 319 3.62 -10.59 4.75
CA PHE A 319 5.03 -10.28 4.52
C PHE A 319 5.66 -11.35 3.63
N LEU A 320 6.53 -10.94 2.72
CA LEU A 320 7.35 -11.84 1.93
C LEU A 320 8.78 -11.87 2.49
N SER A 321 9.32 -13.07 2.67
CA SER A 321 10.64 -13.31 3.23
C SER A 321 11.58 -13.94 2.21
N PRO A 322 12.90 -13.74 2.35
CA PRO A 322 13.90 -14.45 1.56
C PRO A 322 13.68 -15.97 1.55
N GLY A 323 13.87 -16.60 0.40
CA GLY A 323 13.61 -18.04 0.24
C GLY A 323 12.15 -18.39 -0.08
N GLY A 324 11.28 -17.39 -0.23
CA GLY A 324 9.87 -17.58 -0.62
C GLY A 324 8.93 -17.88 0.54
N GLY A 325 9.42 -17.80 1.79
CA GLY A 325 8.57 -17.86 2.98
C GLY A 325 7.69 -16.61 3.10
N TYR A 326 6.56 -16.75 3.79
CA TYR A 326 5.64 -15.64 4.05
C TYR A 326 4.86 -15.86 5.33
N ARG A 327 4.33 -14.78 5.88
CA ARG A 327 3.49 -14.79 7.09
C ARG A 327 2.51 -13.63 7.07
N MET A 328 1.40 -13.76 7.78
CA MET A 328 0.40 -12.70 7.91
C MET A 328 0.99 -11.43 8.53
N THR A 329 0.59 -10.27 8.02
CA THR A 329 0.93 -8.96 8.61
C THR A 329 -0.02 -8.65 9.79
N PRO A 330 0.30 -7.63 10.60
CA PRO A 330 -0.72 -7.02 11.44
C PRO A 330 -1.94 -6.56 10.64
N LEU A 331 -3.11 -6.53 11.29
CA LEU A 331 -4.36 -6.06 10.73
C LEU A 331 -4.40 -4.53 10.71
N TYR A 332 -5.14 -3.97 9.76
CA TYR A 332 -5.28 -2.54 9.54
C TYR A 332 -6.64 -2.23 8.91
N ASP A 333 -7.06 -0.96 8.93
CA ASP A 333 -8.22 -0.49 8.18
C ASP A 333 -9.51 -1.25 8.55
N VAL A 334 -9.86 -1.16 9.84
CA VAL A 334 -11.04 -1.80 10.42
C VAL A 334 -11.98 -0.71 10.92
N LEU A 335 -13.17 -0.65 10.36
CA LEU A 335 -14.21 0.32 10.72
C LEU A 335 -15.51 -0.43 11.05
N SER A 336 -16.16 -0.02 12.13
CA SER A 336 -17.50 -0.49 12.49
C SER A 336 -18.57 0.29 11.72
N ALA A 337 -19.58 -0.41 11.21
CA ALA A 337 -20.78 0.20 10.65
C ALA A 337 -21.83 0.55 11.73
N GLN A 338 -21.62 0.14 12.99
CA GLN A 338 -22.58 0.30 14.08
C GLN A 338 -23.00 1.76 14.31
N PRO A 339 -22.11 2.77 14.30
CA PRO A 339 -22.54 4.17 14.48
C PRO A 339 -23.49 4.66 13.37
N SER A 340 -23.33 4.16 12.14
CA SER A 340 -24.23 4.47 11.03
C SER A 340 -25.58 3.77 11.21
N LEU A 341 -25.59 2.54 11.72
CA LEU A 341 -26.82 1.81 12.05
C LEU A 341 -27.61 2.51 13.17
N ASP A 342 -26.93 2.92 14.25
CA ASP A 342 -27.54 3.62 15.39
C ASP A 342 -28.18 4.97 15.00
N THR A 343 -27.79 5.51 13.86
CA THR A 343 -28.32 6.77 13.30
C THR A 343 -29.21 6.57 12.08
N ASP A 344 -29.68 5.34 11.84
CA ASP A 344 -30.57 4.95 10.74
C ASP A 344 -30.04 5.33 9.34
N GLN A 345 -28.71 5.28 9.14
CA GLN A 345 -28.09 5.56 7.84
C GLN A 345 -27.96 4.32 6.94
N ILE A 346 -28.06 3.12 7.51
CA ILE A 346 -27.92 1.82 6.81
C ILE A 346 -28.91 0.78 7.30
#